data_AF-A0A7V3WGN1-F1
#
_entry.id   AF-A0A7V3WGN1-F1
#
_cell.length_a   1.000
_cell.length_b   1.000
_cell.length_c   1.000
_cell.angle_alpha   90.00
_cell.angle_beta   90.00
_cell.angle_gamma   90.00
#
_symmetry.space_group_name_H-M   'P 1'
#
loop_
_entity.id
_entity.type
_entity.pdbx_description
1 polymer ?
#
loop_
_entity_poly.entity_id
_entity_poly.type
_entity_poly.pdbx_seq_one_letter_code
_entity_poly.pdbx_strand_id
1 'polypeptide(L)'
;MIYGMKIRILFSLLLIPALSSCAVSTKGQQTGKAESIVIPGGTVSPVFNVGFDAYYDQSLDDVVPGYKLLTVAYTNGTLELIQLDPLGDRWYVIDKKGKRHEATINLRQKDPDTWSGLPKKLKVMIEYPLIVPAGGTITIDLMFKKKVDLTAFKEVVYRPAGARREYRIIPREHL
;
A
#
# COMPACT_ATOMS: atom_id res chain seq x y z
N MET A 1 -10.06 54.40 -60.59
CA MET A 1 -10.69 54.60 -59.27
C MET A 1 -9.99 53.68 -58.30
N ILE A 2 -8.91 54.02 -57.59
CA ILE A 2 -8.64 55.10 -56.61
C ILE A 2 -9.65 55.11 -55.46
N TYR A 3 -9.22 54.63 -54.29
CA TYR A 3 -9.47 55.03 -52.88
C TYR A 3 -9.06 53.80 -52.03
N GLY A 4 -7.99 53.74 -51.22
CA GLY A 4 -7.25 54.78 -50.53
C GLY A 4 -7.86 55.04 -49.15
N MET A 5 -7.60 54.19 -48.15
CA MET A 5 -7.84 54.58 -46.74
C MET A 5 -6.83 53.95 -45.79
N LYS A 6 -5.89 54.80 -45.35
CA LYS A 6 -4.98 54.58 -44.22
C LYS A 6 -5.77 54.78 -42.93
N ILE A 7 -5.79 53.80 -42.03
CA ILE A 7 -6.21 54.01 -40.64
C ILE A 7 -5.00 53.92 -39.73
N ARG A 8 -4.79 55.02 -39.02
CA ARG A 8 -3.72 55.32 -38.08
C ARG A 8 -4.10 54.82 -36.68
N ILE A 9 -3.11 54.25 -36.00
CA ILE A 9 -2.73 54.48 -34.59
C ILE A 9 -3.84 54.36 -33.55
N LEU A 10 -3.74 53.35 -32.68
CA LEU A 10 -3.94 53.59 -31.25
C LEU A 10 -2.97 52.68 -30.46
N PHE A 11 -1.82 53.27 -30.11
CA PHE A 11 -0.85 52.70 -29.18
C PHE A 11 -1.51 52.71 -27.79
N SER A 12 -2.13 51.60 -27.41
CA SER A 12 -2.66 51.42 -26.06
C SER A 12 -1.51 51.00 -25.17
N LEU A 13 -1.05 51.95 -24.33
CA LEU A 13 -0.16 51.73 -23.21
C LEU A 13 -0.69 50.57 -22.36
N LEU A 14 -0.06 49.41 -22.47
CA LEU A 14 -0.37 48.26 -21.63
C LEU A 14 0.40 48.43 -20.32
N LEU A 15 -0.35 48.91 -19.31
CA LEU A 15 0.05 48.96 -17.91
C LEU A 15 0.58 47.58 -17.50
N ILE A 16 1.85 47.50 -17.11
CA ILE A 16 2.44 46.28 -16.53
C ILE A 16 2.06 46.28 -15.05
N PRO A 17 1.15 45.41 -14.57
CA PRO A 17 0.96 45.24 -13.14
C PRO A 17 2.23 44.58 -12.58
N ALA A 18 2.93 45.31 -11.71
CA ALA A 18 4.00 44.76 -10.89
C ALA A 18 3.41 43.66 -10.00
N LEU A 19 3.56 42.41 -10.43
CA LEU A 19 3.28 41.23 -9.64
C LEU A 19 4.24 41.24 -8.44
N SER A 20 3.79 41.83 -7.34
CA SER A 20 4.38 41.62 -6.02
C SER A 20 4.23 40.15 -5.69
N SER A 21 5.30 39.40 -5.98
CA SER A 21 5.47 38.01 -5.61
C SER A 21 5.50 37.96 -4.07
N CYS A 22 4.32 37.75 -3.47
CA CYS A 22 4.25 37.24 -2.12
C CYS A 22 4.95 35.89 -2.15
N ALA A 23 6.22 35.88 -1.73
CA ALA A 23 6.95 34.68 -1.40
C ALA A 23 6.20 34.01 -0.23
N VAL A 24 5.20 33.20 -0.57
CA VAL A 24 4.55 32.28 0.35
C VAL A 24 5.66 31.35 0.80
N SER A 25 6.19 31.63 1.98
CA SER A 25 7.04 30.72 2.72
C SER A 25 6.15 29.53 3.09
N THR A 26 6.04 28.58 2.17
CA THR A 26 5.53 27.25 2.47
C THR A 26 6.46 26.67 3.51
N LYS A 27 6.07 26.79 4.78
CA LYS A 27 6.66 26.03 5.88
C LYS A 27 6.75 24.59 5.38
N GLY A 28 7.97 24.15 5.09
CA GLY A 28 8.24 22.79 4.66
C GLY A 28 7.59 21.87 5.67
N GLN A 29 6.55 21.18 5.23
CA GLN A 29 5.83 20.21 6.02
C GLN A 29 6.87 19.13 6.33
N GLN A 30 7.47 19.19 7.53
CA GLN A 30 8.39 18.18 8.02
C GLN A 30 7.62 16.86 7.96
N THR A 31 7.94 16.05 6.97
CA THR A 31 7.44 14.70 6.83
C THR A 31 8.07 13.89 7.97
N GLY A 32 7.41 13.92 9.13
CA GLY A 32 7.81 13.13 10.28
C GLY A 32 8.03 11.70 9.84
N LYS A 33 9.25 11.19 10.04
CA LYS A 33 9.63 9.82 9.69
C LYS A 33 8.64 8.87 10.36
N ALA A 34 8.07 7.94 9.60
CA ALA A 34 7.14 6.97 10.14
C ALA A 34 7.80 6.19 11.29
N GLU A 35 7.07 6.02 12.39
CA GLU A 35 7.52 5.21 13.52
C GLU A 35 7.41 3.73 13.12
N SER A 36 8.54 3.02 13.11
CA SER A 36 8.57 1.61 12.73
C SER A 36 8.57 0.73 13.99
N ILE A 37 7.63 -0.20 14.07
CA ILE A 37 7.51 -1.17 15.15
C ILE A 37 7.96 -2.52 14.60
N VAL A 38 9.01 -3.10 15.19
CA VAL A 38 9.52 -4.42 14.77
C VAL A 38 8.81 -5.51 15.57
N ILE A 39 8.26 -6.50 14.86
CA ILE A 39 7.52 -7.64 15.42
C ILE A 39 8.17 -8.93 14.90
N PRO A 40 8.82 -9.73 15.76
CA PRO A 40 9.26 -11.07 15.39
C PRO A 40 8.07 -11.97 15.01
N GLY A 41 8.22 -12.78 13.96
CA GLY A 41 7.17 -13.65 13.42
C GLY A 41 6.66 -14.67 14.44
N GLY A 42 5.34 -14.79 14.51
CA GLY A 42 4.65 -15.65 15.46
C GLY A 42 4.76 -15.16 16.92
N THR A 43 5.00 -13.86 17.12
CA THR A 43 4.94 -13.19 18.43
C THR A 43 3.86 -12.12 18.42
N VAL A 44 3.47 -11.65 19.61
CA VAL A 44 2.53 -10.55 19.80
C VAL A 44 3.31 -9.30 20.21
N SER A 45 3.03 -8.17 19.55
CA SER A 45 3.58 -6.88 19.96
C SER A 45 3.07 -6.52 21.36
N PRO A 46 3.94 -6.32 22.37
CA PRO A 46 3.51 -6.01 23.72
C PRO A 46 2.82 -4.64 23.84
N VAL A 47 3.09 -3.73 22.90
CA VAL A 47 2.55 -2.37 22.92
C VAL A 47 1.13 -2.31 22.33
N PHE A 48 0.86 -3.12 21.31
CA PHE A 48 -0.37 -3.04 20.53
C PHE A 48 -1.25 -4.28 20.64
N ASN A 49 -0.73 -5.33 21.27
CA ASN A 49 -1.40 -6.61 21.43
C ASN A 49 -1.91 -7.19 20.09
N VAL A 50 -1.11 -7.01 19.03
CA VAL A 50 -1.33 -7.60 17.71
C VAL A 50 -0.15 -8.50 17.36
N GLY A 51 -0.45 -9.65 16.77
CA GLY A 51 0.56 -10.63 16.34
C GLY A 51 0.52 -10.82 14.84
N PHE A 52 1.69 -11.07 14.27
CA PHE A 52 1.84 -11.35 12.84
C PHE A 52 2.74 -12.56 12.64
N ASP A 53 2.40 -13.37 11.66
CA ASP A 53 3.29 -14.38 11.10
C ASP A 53 3.14 -14.38 9.58
N ALA A 54 4.22 -14.57 8.85
CA ALA A 54 4.21 -14.50 7.39
C ALA A 54 4.90 -15.73 6.82
N TYR A 55 4.22 -16.40 5.89
CA TYR A 55 4.71 -17.63 5.30
C TYR A 55 4.48 -17.63 3.79
N TYR A 56 5.48 -18.10 3.06
CA TYR A 56 5.42 -18.29 1.62
C TYR A 56 5.41 -19.78 1.29
N ASP A 57 4.38 -20.23 0.57
CA ASP A 57 4.27 -21.58 0.02
C ASP A 57 4.36 -21.53 -1.51
N GLN A 58 5.44 -22.07 -2.06
CA GLN A 58 5.64 -22.11 -3.51
C GLN A 58 4.58 -22.96 -4.23
N SER A 59 3.92 -23.91 -3.55
CA SER A 59 2.85 -24.70 -4.15
C SER A 59 1.59 -23.88 -4.47
N LEU A 60 1.48 -22.67 -3.90
CA LEU A 60 0.40 -21.72 -4.17
C LEU A 60 0.74 -20.74 -5.31
N ASP A 61 1.93 -20.84 -5.91
CA ASP A 61 2.27 -20.05 -7.08
C ASP A 61 1.29 -20.32 -8.23
N ASP A 62 0.93 -19.26 -8.97
CA ASP A 62 0.01 -19.31 -10.12
C ASP A 62 -1.42 -19.78 -9.82
N VAL A 63 -1.80 -20.03 -8.55
CA VAL A 63 -3.21 -20.23 -8.16
C VAL A 63 -4.06 -19.03 -8.60
N VAL A 64 -3.48 -17.85 -8.52
CA VAL A 64 -3.98 -16.63 -9.19
C VAL A 64 -3.04 -16.35 -10.38
N PRO A 65 -3.53 -16.40 -11.64
CA PRO A 65 -2.68 -16.26 -12.82
C PRO A 65 -1.82 -14.99 -12.81
N GLY A 66 -0.50 -15.15 -12.91
CA GLY A 66 0.46 -14.03 -12.92
C GLY A 66 0.86 -13.49 -11.55
N TYR A 67 0.38 -14.13 -10.46
CA TYR A 67 0.69 -13.75 -9.09
C TYR A 67 1.26 -14.93 -8.29
N LYS A 68 2.01 -14.58 -7.25
CA LYS A 68 2.40 -15.43 -6.12
C LYS A 68 1.69 -14.95 -4.87
N LEU A 69 1.42 -15.86 -3.94
CA LEU A 69 0.74 -15.56 -2.68
C LEU A 69 1.71 -15.63 -1.52
N LEU A 70 1.70 -14.61 -0.67
CA LEU A 70 2.33 -14.62 0.64
C LEU A 70 1.22 -14.53 1.69
N THR A 71 1.08 -15.55 2.53
CA THR A 71 0.01 -15.59 3.53
C THR A 71 0.51 -14.98 4.83
N VAL A 72 -0.25 -14.04 5.39
CA VAL A 72 0.03 -13.44 6.68
C VAL A 72 -1.06 -13.82 7.67
N ALA A 73 -0.70 -14.48 8.76
CA ALA A 73 -1.56 -14.63 9.92
C ALA A 73 -1.58 -13.32 10.71
N TYR A 74 -2.76 -12.73 10.88
CA TYR A 74 -3.00 -11.55 11.71
C TYR A 74 -3.76 -11.99 12.95
N THR A 75 -3.14 -11.85 14.12
CA THR A 75 -3.77 -12.11 15.42
C THR A 75 -4.12 -10.80 16.12
N ASN A 76 -5.38 -10.65 16.51
CA ASN A 76 -5.86 -9.55 17.33
C ASN A 76 -5.93 -10.01 18.78
N GLY A 77 -4.93 -9.65 19.59
CA GLY A 77 -4.93 -9.93 21.04
C GLY A 77 -5.77 -8.94 21.86
N THR A 78 -6.28 -7.86 21.26
CA THR A 78 -7.07 -6.85 21.97
C THR A 78 -8.48 -7.36 22.30
N LEU A 79 -9.20 -6.62 23.15
CA LEU A 79 -10.61 -6.87 23.48
C LEU A 79 -11.58 -6.25 22.46
N GLU A 80 -11.06 -5.46 21.51
CA GLU A 80 -11.84 -4.74 20.51
C GLU A 80 -11.70 -5.38 19.13
N LEU A 81 -12.66 -5.11 18.24
CA LEU A 81 -12.56 -5.51 16.84
C LEU A 81 -11.57 -4.58 16.12
N ILE A 82 -10.65 -5.14 15.33
CA ILE A 82 -9.80 -4.33 14.44
C ILE A 82 -10.49 -4.24 13.09
N GLN A 83 -10.79 -3.02 12.66
CA GLN A 83 -11.28 -2.76 11.30
C GLN A 83 -10.08 -2.62 10.36
N LEU A 84 -10.13 -3.32 9.24
CA LEU A 84 -9.14 -3.24 8.17
C LEU A 84 -9.71 -2.44 6.99
N ASP A 85 -8.86 -1.72 6.28
CA ASP A 85 -9.28 -0.88 5.16
C ASP A 85 -8.62 -1.37 3.86
N PRO A 86 -9.32 -2.13 3.00
CA PRO A 86 -8.75 -2.64 1.74
C PRO A 86 -8.34 -1.54 0.74
N LEU A 87 -8.77 -0.28 0.92
CA LEU A 87 -8.42 0.84 0.05
C LEU A 87 -7.26 1.66 0.61
N GLY A 88 -7.13 1.73 1.93
CA GLY A 88 -6.11 2.52 2.62
C GLY A 88 -4.91 1.73 3.13
N ASP A 89 -5.10 0.46 3.50
CA ASP A 89 -4.05 -0.41 4.00
C ASP A 89 -3.00 -0.70 2.94
N ARG A 90 -1.74 -0.73 3.34
CA ARG A 90 -0.62 -1.02 2.44
C ARG A 90 0.26 -2.11 3.02
N TRP A 91 0.55 -3.09 2.19
CA TRP A 91 1.42 -4.21 2.50
C TRP A 91 2.60 -4.22 1.56
N TYR A 92 3.78 -4.52 2.10
CA TYR A 92 5.01 -4.62 1.33
C TYR A 92 5.81 -5.83 1.76
N VAL A 93 6.59 -6.37 0.84
CA VAL A 93 7.66 -7.32 1.15
C VAL A 93 9.00 -6.68 0.82
N ILE A 94 9.98 -6.87 1.70
CA ILE A 94 11.36 -6.51 1.45
C ILE A 94 12.09 -7.78 1.05
N ASP A 95 12.50 -7.90 -0.21
CA ASP A 95 13.17 -9.10 -0.70
C ASP A 95 14.58 -9.26 -0.08
N LYS A 96 15.24 -10.40 -0.34
CA LYS A 96 16.62 -10.64 0.09
C LYS A 96 17.62 -9.56 -0.34
N LYS A 97 17.36 -8.83 -1.42
CA LYS A 97 18.19 -7.74 -1.93
C LYS A 97 17.87 -6.39 -1.27
N GLY A 98 16.87 -6.33 -0.38
CA GLY A 98 16.42 -5.10 0.27
C GLY A 98 15.47 -4.27 -0.59
N LYS A 99 15.00 -4.79 -1.73
CA LYS A 99 14.06 -4.06 -2.58
C LYS A 99 12.64 -4.22 -2.03
N ARG A 100 11.94 -3.10 -1.92
CA ARG A 100 10.54 -3.02 -1.48
C ARG A 100 9.60 -3.31 -2.66
N HIS A 101 8.71 -4.28 -2.48
CA HIS A 101 7.64 -4.58 -3.43
C HIS A 101 6.30 -4.43 -2.73
N GLU A 102 5.36 -3.76 -3.37
CA GLU A 102 4.01 -3.57 -2.83
C GLU A 102 3.12 -4.76 -3.19
N ALA A 103 2.34 -5.23 -2.23
CA ALA A 103 1.34 -6.28 -2.44
C ALA A 103 0.08 -5.71 -3.10
N THR A 104 -0.56 -6.54 -3.91
CA THR A 104 -1.95 -6.33 -4.34
C THR A 104 -2.86 -6.98 -3.33
N ILE A 105 -3.66 -6.19 -2.61
CA ILE A 105 -4.65 -6.70 -1.65
C ILE A 105 -6.09 -6.69 -2.19
N ASN A 106 -6.36 -5.89 -3.23
CA ASN A 106 -7.65 -5.82 -3.89
C ASN A 106 -7.48 -6.12 -5.39
N LEU A 107 -7.49 -7.41 -5.73
CA LEU A 107 -7.32 -7.86 -7.11
C LEU A 107 -8.48 -7.40 -7.99
N ARG A 108 -9.71 -7.37 -7.46
CA ARG A 108 -10.92 -6.92 -8.17
C ARG A 108 -10.73 -5.54 -8.79
N GLN A 109 -10.11 -4.61 -8.08
CA GLN A 109 -9.87 -3.25 -8.57
C GLN A 109 -8.59 -3.14 -9.40
N LYS A 110 -7.52 -3.87 -9.03
CA LYS A 110 -6.20 -3.73 -9.68
C LYS A 110 -6.08 -4.52 -10.98
N ASP A 111 -6.79 -5.63 -11.10
CA ASP A 111 -6.71 -6.59 -12.21
C ASP A 111 -8.08 -7.29 -12.39
N PRO A 112 -9.10 -6.54 -12.87
CA PRO A 112 -10.48 -7.03 -12.94
C PRO A 112 -10.62 -8.24 -13.88
N ASP A 113 -9.81 -8.32 -14.92
CA ASP A 113 -9.84 -9.42 -15.88
C ASP A 113 -9.39 -10.72 -15.20
N THR A 114 -8.23 -10.70 -14.53
CA THR A 114 -7.75 -11.86 -13.75
C THR A 114 -8.76 -12.22 -12.67
N TRP A 115 -9.27 -11.23 -11.93
CA TRP A 115 -10.29 -11.46 -10.90
C TRP A 115 -11.54 -12.15 -11.47
N SER A 116 -12.07 -11.66 -12.59
CA SER A 116 -13.30 -12.20 -13.20
C SER A 116 -13.18 -13.69 -13.52
N GLY A 117 -12.00 -14.13 -13.97
CA GLY A 117 -11.70 -15.52 -14.32
C GLY A 117 -11.53 -16.47 -13.13
N LEU A 118 -11.41 -15.98 -11.90
CA LEU A 118 -11.19 -16.86 -10.74
C LEU A 118 -12.47 -17.64 -10.34
N PRO A 119 -12.34 -18.90 -9.89
CA PRO A 119 -13.43 -19.64 -9.28
C PRO A 119 -14.05 -18.89 -8.09
N LYS A 120 -15.38 -18.97 -7.92
CA LYS A 120 -16.10 -18.26 -6.85
C LYS A 120 -15.54 -18.59 -5.46
N LYS A 121 -15.19 -19.85 -5.20
CA LYS A 121 -14.60 -20.27 -3.93
C LYS A 121 -13.25 -19.59 -3.67
N LEU A 122 -12.39 -19.51 -4.69
CA LEU A 122 -11.08 -18.86 -4.57
C LEU A 122 -11.22 -17.36 -4.31
N LYS A 123 -12.14 -16.68 -5.01
CA LYS A 123 -12.44 -15.26 -4.80
C LYS A 123 -12.73 -14.95 -3.33
N VAL A 124 -13.56 -15.76 -2.68
CA VAL A 124 -13.91 -15.58 -1.26
C VAL A 124 -12.71 -15.83 -0.34
N MET A 125 -11.85 -16.79 -0.66
CA MET A 125 -10.68 -17.13 0.17
C MET A 125 -9.60 -16.05 0.15
N ILE A 126 -9.34 -15.44 -1.01
CA ILE A 126 -8.27 -14.44 -1.19
C ILE A 126 -8.75 -13.00 -1.00
N GLU A 127 -10.03 -12.79 -0.70
CA GLU A 127 -10.57 -11.45 -0.52
C GLU A 127 -10.04 -10.85 0.79
N TYR A 128 -9.63 -9.58 0.73
CA TYR A 128 -9.07 -8.91 1.89
C TYR A 128 -10.14 -8.79 3.00
N PRO A 129 -9.84 -9.27 4.22
CA PRO A 129 -10.81 -9.24 5.32
C PRO A 129 -11.06 -7.80 5.77
N LEU A 130 -12.27 -7.53 6.26
CA LEU A 130 -12.66 -6.20 6.74
C LEU A 130 -12.53 -6.06 8.26
N ILE A 131 -12.53 -7.18 8.99
CA ILE A 131 -12.57 -7.20 10.45
C ILE A 131 -11.68 -8.34 10.97
N VAL A 132 -10.86 -8.05 11.98
CA VAL A 132 -10.20 -9.06 12.81
C VAL A 132 -10.94 -9.14 14.16
N PRO A 133 -11.59 -10.27 14.49
CA PRO A 133 -12.32 -10.41 15.74
C PRO A 133 -11.40 -10.33 16.96
N ALA A 134 -11.92 -9.85 18.09
CA ALA A 134 -11.18 -9.79 19.36
C ALA A 134 -10.73 -11.20 19.79
N GLY A 135 -9.46 -11.33 20.18
CA GLY A 135 -8.82 -12.61 20.50
C GLY A 135 -8.66 -13.58 19.32
N GLY A 136 -9.03 -13.18 18.10
CA GLY A 136 -9.05 -14.03 16.93
C GLY A 136 -7.80 -13.92 16.06
N THR A 137 -7.62 -14.93 15.21
CA THR A 137 -6.60 -14.94 14.15
C THR A 137 -7.27 -15.11 12.80
N ILE A 138 -6.84 -14.32 11.82
CA ILE A 138 -7.26 -14.45 10.43
C ILE A 138 -6.04 -14.59 9.52
N THR A 139 -6.25 -15.07 8.30
CA THR A 139 -5.23 -15.13 7.26
C THR A 139 -5.50 -14.08 6.19
N ILE A 140 -4.44 -13.41 5.74
CA ILE A 140 -4.47 -12.41 4.67
C ILE A 140 -3.54 -12.89 3.57
N ASP A 141 -4.08 -13.14 2.38
CA ASP A 141 -3.28 -13.53 1.22
C ASP A 141 -2.84 -12.30 0.42
N LEU A 142 -1.53 -12.01 0.48
CA LEU A 142 -0.92 -10.89 -0.21
C LEU A 142 -0.46 -11.33 -1.60
N MET A 143 -0.98 -10.70 -2.64
CA MET A 143 -0.65 -11.05 -4.02
C MET A 143 0.53 -10.23 -4.56
N PHE A 144 1.58 -10.89 -5.03
CA PHE A 144 2.73 -10.25 -5.67
C PHE A 144 2.86 -10.71 -7.12
N LYS A 145 3.30 -9.84 -8.03
CA LYS A 145 3.53 -10.25 -9.43
C LYS A 145 4.58 -11.37 -9.49
N LYS A 146 4.43 -12.33 -10.40
CA LYS A 146 5.29 -13.52 -10.57
C LYS A 146 6.80 -13.26 -10.55
N LYS A 147 7.24 -12.09 -11.01
CA LYS A 147 8.66 -11.66 -11.02
C LYS A 147 9.26 -11.38 -9.63
N VAL A 148 8.44 -11.25 -8.59
CA VAL A 148 8.91 -11.03 -7.22
C VAL A 148 9.43 -12.35 -6.67
N ASP A 149 10.63 -12.31 -6.09
CA ASP A 149 11.23 -13.46 -5.42
C ASP A 149 10.79 -13.47 -3.95
N LEU A 150 9.91 -14.42 -3.60
CA LEU A 150 9.38 -14.61 -2.26
C LEU A 150 10.04 -15.78 -1.52
N THR A 151 10.95 -16.54 -2.15
CA THR A 151 11.57 -17.72 -1.51
C THR A 151 12.46 -17.35 -0.32
N ALA A 152 12.90 -16.10 -0.28
CA ALA A 152 13.65 -15.52 0.83
C ALA A 152 13.38 -14.02 0.87
N PHE A 153 12.61 -13.58 1.85
CA PHE A 153 12.32 -12.17 2.10
C PHE A 153 12.74 -11.78 3.52
N LYS A 154 13.24 -10.56 3.69
CA LYS A 154 13.77 -10.08 4.98
C LYS A 154 12.66 -9.74 5.96
N GLU A 155 11.59 -9.13 5.46
CA GLU A 155 10.46 -8.69 6.28
C GLU A 155 9.21 -8.43 5.43
N VAL A 156 8.06 -8.52 6.09
CA VAL A 156 6.78 -7.96 5.62
C VAL A 156 6.53 -6.66 6.34
N VAL A 157 6.08 -5.62 5.63
CA VAL A 157 5.74 -4.34 6.21
C VAL A 157 4.25 -4.07 6.04
N TYR A 158 3.54 -3.91 7.15
CA TYR A 158 2.14 -3.49 7.18
C TYR A 158 2.03 -2.03 7.59
N ARG A 159 1.31 -1.24 6.81
CA ARG A 159 0.95 0.14 7.12
C ARG A 159 -0.57 0.29 7.09
N PRO A 160 -1.22 0.44 8.25
CA PRO A 160 -2.65 0.69 8.31
C PRO A 160 -3.02 2.02 7.64
N ALA A 161 -4.23 2.08 7.10
CA ALA A 161 -4.81 3.31 6.58
C ALA A 161 -4.73 4.46 7.61
N GLY A 162 -4.28 5.64 7.18
CA GLY A 162 -4.19 6.84 8.01
C GLY A 162 -3.13 6.81 9.14
N ALA A 163 -2.47 5.67 9.38
CA ALA A 163 -1.46 5.57 10.40
C ALA A 163 -0.13 6.18 9.92
N ARG A 164 0.55 6.90 10.83
CA ARG A 164 1.94 7.34 10.64
C ARG A 164 2.97 6.25 10.96
N ARG A 165 2.50 5.05 11.33
CA ARG A 165 3.33 3.95 11.79
C ARG A 165 3.33 2.81 10.79
N GLU A 166 4.38 2.01 10.81
CA GLU A 166 4.43 0.75 10.08
C GLU A 166 4.93 -0.39 10.97
N TYR A 167 4.33 -1.56 10.81
CA TYR A 167 4.72 -2.79 11.48
C TYR A 167 5.67 -3.55 10.56
N ARG A 168 6.88 -3.85 11.04
CA ARG A 168 7.91 -4.60 10.34
C ARG A 168 7.98 -6.00 10.92
N ILE A 169 7.49 -6.97 10.17
CA ILE A 169 7.31 -8.37 10.57
C ILE A 169 8.51 -9.14 10.07
N ILE A 170 9.32 -9.67 10.99
CA ILE A 170 10.52 -10.47 10.65
C ILE A 170 10.14 -11.95 10.69
N PRO A 171 10.24 -12.71 9.58
CA PRO A 171 9.89 -14.12 9.56
C PRO A 171 10.64 -14.94 10.61
N ARG A 172 9.99 -15.98 11.14
CA ARG A 172 10.56 -16.79 12.22
C ARG A 172 11.82 -17.53 11.77
N GLU A 173 11.90 -17.96 10.52
CA GLU A 173 13.09 -18.62 9.96
C GLU A 173 14.36 -17.74 9.92
N HIS A 174 14.24 -16.45 10.23
CA HIS A 174 15.35 -15.48 10.23
C HIS A 174 15.81 -15.05 11.63
N LEU A 175 15.19 -15.58 12.70
CA LEU A 175 15.57 -15.33 14.10
C LEU A 175 16.53 -16.41 14.60
#